data_AF-A0A523V393-F1
#
_entry.id   AF-A0A523V393-F1
#
_cell.length_a   1.000
_cell.length_b   1.000
_cell.length_c   1.000
_cell.angle_alpha   90.00
_cell.angle_beta   90.00
_cell.angle_gamma   90.00
#
_symmetry.space_group_name_H-M   'P 1'
#
loop_
_entity.id
_entity.type
_entity.pdbx_description
1 polymer ?
#
loop_
_entity_poly.entity_id
_entity_poly.type
_entity_poly.pdbx_seq_one_letter_code
_entity_poly.pdbx_strand_id
1 'polypeptide(L)'
;MLVSRELRLGRSKALGFLDELASTEGKATSVYFPPGIAPAAVETGLEKVFGPVDIPTGIAETIAASKMGAAFFWNQLQMYLVLPPFPI
;
A
#
# COMPACT_ATOMS: atom_id res chain seq x y z
N MET A 1 -16.04 -10.55 0.26
CA MET A 1 -15.09 -11.02 1.29
C MET A 1 -13.69 -10.82 0.73
N LEU A 2 -12.96 -9.81 1.23
CA LEU A 2 -11.56 -9.60 0.82
C LEU A 2 -10.69 -10.68 1.48
N VAL A 3 -9.95 -11.43 0.67
CA VAL A 3 -8.99 -12.42 1.18
C VAL A 3 -7.62 -11.76 1.18
N SER A 4 -7.03 -11.59 2.36
CA SER A 4 -5.66 -11.09 2.48
C SER A 4 -4.66 -12.11 1.93
N ARG A 5 -3.72 -11.67 1.10
CA ARG A 5 -2.62 -12.47 0.55
C ARG A 5 -1.32 -11.70 0.70
N GLU A 6 -0.32 -12.31 1.35
CA GLU A 6 1.05 -11.80 1.40
C GLU A 6 1.86 -12.38 0.23
N LEU A 7 2.51 -11.51 -0.55
CA LEU A 7 3.41 -11.91 -1.63
C LEU A 7 4.82 -11.37 -1.36
N ARG A 8 5.79 -12.27 -1.22
CA ARG A 8 7.22 -11.91 -1.13
C ARG A 8 7.83 -12.00 -2.51
N LEU A 9 8.09 -10.85 -3.12
CA LEU A 9 8.58 -10.75 -4.48
C LEU A 9 10.03 -10.25 -4.49
N GLY A 10 10.89 -10.92 -5.28
CA GLY A 10 12.19 -10.36 -5.65
C GLY A 10 12.02 -9.19 -6.62
N ARG A 11 13.08 -8.40 -6.82
CA ARG A 11 13.04 -7.15 -7.62
C ARG A 11 12.33 -7.28 -8.97
N SER A 12 12.73 -8.24 -9.82
CA SER A 12 12.15 -8.39 -11.16
C SER A 12 10.67 -8.77 -11.12
N LYS A 13 10.27 -9.61 -10.15
CA LYS A 13 8.86 -9.98 -9.95
C LYS A 13 8.04 -8.82 -9.39
N ALA A 14 8.61 -8.01 -8.50
CA ALA A 14 7.96 -6.83 -7.97
C ALA A 14 7.69 -5.80 -9.08
N LEU A 15 8.64 -5.58 -9.99
CA LEU A 15 8.44 -4.69 -11.14
C LEU A 15 7.35 -5.23 -12.08
N GLY A 16 7.41 -6.52 -12.46
CA GLY A 16 6.36 -7.11 -13.29
C GLY A 16 4.97 -7.04 -12.65
N PHE A 17 4.87 -7.25 -11.33
CA PHE A 17 3.60 -7.08 -10.61
C PHE A 17 3.09 -5.63 -10.65
N LEU A 18 3.97 -4.64 -10.51
CA LEU A 18 3.59 -3.24 -10.60
C LEU A 18 3.16 -2.86 -12.03
N ASP A 19 3.79 -3.43 -13.06
CA ASP A 19 3.39 -3.24 -14.46
C ASP A 19 2.00 -3.84 -14.73
N GLU A 20 1.72 -5.03 -14.20
CA GLU A 20 0.38 -5.64 -14.24
C GLU A 20 -0.67 -4.77 -13.52
N LEU A 21 -0.32 -4.26 -12.33
CA LEU A 21 -1.19 -3.38 -11.56
C LEU A 21 -1.47 -2.07 -12.33
N ALA A 22 -0.46 -1.48 -12.96
CA ALA A 22 -0.60 -0.28 -13.77
C ALA A 22 -1.42 -0.52 -15.06
N SER A 23 -1.45 -1.74 -15.56
CA SER A 23 -2.24 -2.14 -16.73
C SER A 23 -3.72 -2.44 -16.38
N THR A 24 -4.08 -2.43 -15.10
CA THR A 24 -5.45 -2.70 -14.66
C THR A 24 -6.35 -1.50 -14.96
N GLU A 25 -7.44 -1.74 -15.70
CA GLU A 25 -8.43 -0.70 -16.00
C GLU A 25 -9.25 -0.31 -14.75
N GLY A 26 -9.58 0.98 -14.65
CA GLY A 26 -10.43 1.52 -13.59
C GLY A 26 -9.78 2.67 -12.82
N LYS A 27 -10.57 3.31 -11.96
CA LYS A 27 -10.09 4.39 -11.11
C LYS A 27 -9.62 3.81 -9.78
N ALA A 28 -8.32 3.96 -9.50
CA ALA A 28 -7.72 3.64 -8.22
C ALA A 28 -7.14 4.91 -7.59
N THR A 29 -7.09 4.94 -6.26
CA THR A 29 -6.41 5.97 -5.49
C THR A 29 -5.18 5.35 -4.85
N SER A 30 -4.05 6.05 -4.93
CA SER A 30 -2.77 5.61 -4.38
C SER A 30 -2.23 6.63 -3.39
N VAL A 31 -1.67 6.16 -2.27
CA VAL A 31 -0.95 6.99 -1.29
C VAL A 31 0.43 6.42 -1.07
N TYR A 32 1.42 7.31 -1.02
CA TYR A 32 2.82 6.98 -0.83
C TYR A 32 3.27 7.52 0.52
N PHE A 33 3.94 6.67 1.29
CA PHE A 33 4.47 6.99 2.60
C PHE A 33 5.98 6.86 2.59
N PRO A 34 6.72 7.93 2.90
CA PRO A 34 8.17 7.86 3.02
C PRO A 34 8.57 6.98 4.22
N PRO A 35 9.79 6.42 4.23
CA PRO A 35 10.31 5.68 5.37
C PRO A 35 10.39 6.55 6.63
N GLY A 36 10.20 5.92 7.79
CA GLY A 36 10.33 6.60 9.10
C GLY A 36 9.15 7.48 9.49
N ILE A 37 8.02 7.38 8.78
CA ILE A 37 6.79 8.06 9.16
C ILE A 37 6.18 7.43 10.44
N ALA A 38 5.63 8.26 11.33
CA ALA A 38 4.96 7.77 12.54
C ALA A 38 3.61 7.09 12.21
N PRO A 39 3.22 6.00 12.91
CA PRO A 39 1.95 5.30 12.65
C PRO A 39 0.72 6.21 12.65
N ALA A 40 0.61 7.13 13.62
CA ALA A 40 -0.51 8.07 13.69
C ALA A 40 -0.61 9.01 12.46
N ALA A 41 0.54 9.36 11.86
CA ALA A 41 0.57 10.16 10.64
C ALA A 41 0.16 9.33 9.41
N VAL A 42 0.44 8.02 9.42
CA VAL A 42 -0.06 7.08 8.40
C VAL A 42 -1.58 6.97 8.49
N GLU A 43 -2.14 6.74 9.68
CA GLU A 43 -3.59 6.67 9.88
C GLU A 43 -4.29 7.94 9.41
N THR A 44 -3.79 9.10 9.84
CA THR A 44 -4.30 10.40 9.41
C THR A 44 -4.23 10.58 7.89
N GLY A 45 -3.13 10.12 7.27
CA GLY A 45 -2.94 10.19 5.81
C GLY A 45 -3.91 9.29 5.05
N LEU A 46 -4.12 8.07 5.53
CA LEU A 46 -5.06 7.13 4.95
C LEU A 46 -6.50 7.61 5.09
N GLU A 47 -6.90 8.09 6.28
CA GLU A 47 -8.25 8.62 6.52
C GLU A 47 -8.54 9.84 5.64
N LYS A 48 -7.56 10.74 5.46
CA LYS A 48 -7.72 11.91 4.57
C LYS A 48 -7.97 11.55 3.12
N VAL A 49 -7.36 10.47 2.63
CA VAL A 49 -7.40 10.11 1.20
C VAL A 49 -8.53 9.14 0.88
N PHE A 50 -8.79 8.20 1.77
CA PHE A 50 -9.77 7.14 1.56
C PHE A 50 -11.08 7.36 2.33
N GLY A 51 -11.10 8.30 3.29
CA GLY A 51 -12.24 8.53 4.18
C GLY A 51 -12.29 7.51 5.32
N PRO A 52 -13.44 7.39 6.02
CA PRO A 52 -13.67 6.36 7.04
C PRO A 52 -13.85 5.01 6.35
N VAL A 53 -12.73 4.45 5.92
CA VAL A 53 -12.64 3.14 5.29
C VAL A 53 -12.20 2.14 6.36
N ASP A 54 -12.73 0.92 6.26
CA ASP A 54 -12.36 -0.20 7.11
C ASP A 54 -10.96 -0.68 6.74
N ILE A 55 -9.95 0.09 7.14
CA ILE A 55 -8.54 -0.23 6.91
C ILE A 55 -8.21 -1.39 7.85
N PRO A 56 -7.65 -2.49 7.33
CA PRO A 56 -7.24 -3.62 8.16
C PRO A 56 -6.33 -3.16 9.32
N THR A 57 -6.65 -3.60 10.53
CA THR A 57 -5.84 -3.34 11.73
C THR A 57 -4.40 -3.79 11.49
N GLY A 58 -3.42 -2.97 11.88
CA GLY A 58 -1.99 -3.29 11.70
C GLY A 58 -1.35 -2.71 10.43
N ILE A 59 -2.13 -2.12 9.51
CA ILE A 59 -1.57 -1.53 8.28
C ILE A 59 -0.69 -0.32 8.58
N ALA A 60 -1.12 0.56 9.49
CA ALA A 60 -0.36 1.76 9.83
C ALA A 60 1.01 1.41 10.43
N GLU A 61 1.04 0.41 11.29
CA GLU A 61 2.25 -0.13 11.90
C GLU A 61 3.15 -0.80 10.86
N THR A 62 2.57 -1.57 9.93
CA THR A 62 3.31 -2.21 8.83
C THR A 62 3.97 -1.17 7.92
N ILE A 63 3.26 -0.09 7.58
CA ILE A 63 3.79 1.02 6.80
C ILE A 63 4.91 1.74 7.55
N ALA A 64 4.66 2.10 8.82
CA ALA A 64 5.63 2.82 9.65
C ALA A 64 6.91 2.01 9.91
N ALA A 65 6.80 0.69 10.02
CA ALA A 65 7.94 -0.22 10.18
C ALA A 65 8.78 -0.39 8.90
N SER A 66 8.27 0.03 7.74
CA SER A 66 8.98 -0.13 6.48
C SER A 66 10.19 0.79 6.38
N LYS A 67 11.37 0.18 6.20
CA LYS A 67 12.64 0.90 5.98
C LYS A 67 12.72 1.57 4.61
N MET A 68 11.89 1.15 3.66
CA MET A 68 11.90 1.63 2.28
C MET A 68 10.69 2.52 1.97
N GLY A 69 9.82 2.77 2.96
CA GLY A 69 8.52 3.40 2.74
C GLY A 69 7.47 2.39 2.27
N ALA A 70 6.28 2.87 1.97
CA ALA A 70 5.19 2.02 1.49
C ALA A 70 4.29 2.75 0.49
N ALA A 71 3.73 1.99 -0.44
CA ALA A 71 2.66 2.46 -1.32
C ALA A 71 1.38 1.69 -1.01
N PHE A 72 0.29 2.41 -0.83
CA PHE A 72 -1.04 1.85 -0.59
C PHE A 72 -1.94 2.19 -1.76
N PHE A 73 -2.43 1.16 -2.46
CA PHE A 73 -3.34 1.28 -3.60
C PHE A 73 -4.72 0.76 -3.20
N TRP A 74 -5.75 1.52 -3.54
CA TRP A 74 -7.13 1.15 -3.27
C TRP A 74 -8.03 1.43 -4.47
N ASN A 75 -8.90 0.48 -4.79
CA ASN A 75 -10.09 0.70 -5.60
C ASN A 75 -11.30 0.01 -4.93
N GLN A 76 -12.49 0.10 -5.53
CA GLN A 76 -13.72 -0.48 -4.95
C GLN A 76 -13.67 -2.02 -4.79
N LEU A 77 -12.76 -2.71 -5.47
CA LEU A 77 -12.68 -4.17 -5.53
C LEU A 77 -11.44 -4.73 -4.81
N GLN A 78 -10.38 -3.95 -4.69
CA GLN A 78 -9.04 -4.42 -4.34
C GLN A 78 -8.25 -3.39 -3.54
N MET A 79 -7.45 -3.92 -2.61
CA MET A 79 -6.45 -3.20 -1.84
C MET A 79 -5.09 -3.85 -2.00
N TYR A 80 -4.06 -3.03 -2.16
CA TYR A 80 -2.69 -3.48 -2.16
C TYR A 80 -1.85 -2.59 -1.25
N LEU A 81 -1.16 -3.21 -0.30
CA LEU A 81 -0.04 -2.61 0.41
C LEU A 81 1.26 -3.14 -0.20
N VAL A 82 2.10 -2.24 -0.72
CA VAL A 82 3.38 -2.56 -1.32
C VAL A 82 4.49 -1.99 -0.45
N LEU A 83 5.38 -2.88 0.03
CA LEU A 83 6.63 -2.53 0.69
C LEU A 83 7.77 -2.78 -0.32
N PRO A 84 8.24 -1.74 -1.05
CA PRO A 84 9.18 -1.95 -2.13
C PRO A 84 10.58 -2.33 -1.62
N PRO A 85 11.38 -3.02 -2.46
CA PRO A 85 12.79 -3.32 -2.16
C PRO A 85 13.72 -2.13 -2.39
N PHE A 86 13.19 -0.93 -2.66
CA PHE A 86 13.90 0.31 -2.91
C PHE A 86 13.15 1.47 -2.25
N PRO A 87 13.84 2.56 -1.84
CA PRO A 87 13.20 3.68 -1.16
C PRO A 87 12.17 4.38 -2.06
N ILE A 88 11.04 4.75 -1.46
CA ILE A 88 10.04 5.67 -2.00
C ILE A 88 10.44 7.12 -1.70
#